data_AF-A0A094EYJ2-F1
#
_entry.id   AF-A0A094EYJ2-F1
#
_cell.length_a   1.000
_cell.length_b   1.000
_cell.length_c   1.000
_cell.angle_alpha   90.00
_cell.angle_beta   90.00
_cell.angle_gamma   90.00
#
_symmetry.space_group_name_H-M   'P 1'
#
loop_
_entity.id
_entity.type
_entity.pdbx_description
1 polymer ?
#
loop_
_entity_poly.entity_id
_entity_poly.type
_entity_poly.pdbx_seq_one_letter_code
_entity_poly.pdbx_strand_id
1 'polypeptide(L)'
;SGIAASSSIATTFGRPVTLSRFWNVKPPQAIDDEFLQHVGKGCQPPGLHSRMDGFVYSISLFDILDNVLSTIYSSSNDKIEHPSQEEPHLTFTKRLVSTFTLNSQLDDLIKNIPTHLKLQEGFEDNAGQMKRCFQVQTKTLNCRILYVRLLILRPWLLEGVHPAGGDIASSGTMNPSALGQNATHEIRTLCVSTAQLIIDTLYEGEFNSSQISYAAASILLAAAIRPDSSVDLESEPHKVSWWKAIHTLKHNKVQLHASSRAVEVLEGCRERLRSAMKLAADSLNGQDALPHGELEFDWAVDMSSEIRELDLLRPNFFLDS
;
A
#
# COMPACT_ATOMS: atom_id res chain seq x y z
N SER A 1 11.62 22.99 -9.93
CA SER A 1 11.54 21.74 -10.69
C SER A 1 12.36 20.59 -10.12
N GLY A 2 13.56 20.81 -9.54
CA GLY A 2 14.36 19.71 -8.94
C GLY A 2 13.82 19.10 -7.63
N ILE A 3 12.97 19.81 -6.88
CA ILE A 3 12.55 19.40 -5.53
C ILE A 3 11.23 18.59 -5.53
N ALA A 4 10.35 18.83 -6.51
CA ALA A 4 9.19 17.97 -6.75
C ALA A 4 9.62 16.55 -7.18
N ALA A 5 10.76 16.44 -7.88
CA ALA A 5 11.39 15.17 -8.18
C ALA A 5 11.88 14.46 -6.91
N SER A 6 12.51 15.17 -5.95
CA SER A 6 12.91 14.56 -4.67
C SER A 6 11.73 14.13 -3.80
N SER A 7 10.60 14.85 -3.83
CA SER A 7 9.36 14.41 -3.16
C SER A 7 8.79 13.17 -3.83
N SER A 8 8.64 13.18 -5.16
CA SER A 8 8.15 12.02 -5.92
C SER A 8 9.03 10.79 -5.75
N ILE A 9 10.34 10.95 -5.57
CA ILE A 9 11.28 9.88 -5.24
C ILE A 9 11.00 9.44 -3.79
N ALA A 10 11.11 10.33 -2.80
CA ALA A 10 10.92 10.00 -1.38
C ALA A 10 9.57 9.33 -1.04
N THR A 11 8.47 9.79 -1.66
CA THR A 11 7.12 9.22 -1.48
C THR A 11 6.95 7.84 -2.11
N THR A 12 7.75 7.50 -3.12
CA THR A 12 7.73 6.14 -3.71
C THR A 12 8.57 5.15 -2.87
N PHE A 13 9.48 5.65 -2.02
CA PHE A 13 10.32 4.84 -1.12
C PHE A 13 9.81 4.79 0.33
N GLY A 14 8.61 5.29 0.63
CA GLY A 14 8.07 5.27 2.00
C GLY A 14 8.92 6.03 3.02
N ARG A 15 9.79 6.94 2.57
CA ARG A 15 10.63 7.75 3.45
C ARG A 15 9.79 8.88 4.04
N PRO A 16 9.90 9.17 5.35
CA PRO A 16 9.47 10.45 5.88
C PRO A 16 10.14 11.54 5.04
N VAL A 17 9.36 12.44 4.46
CA VAL A 17 9.90 13.56 3.68
C VAL A 17 10.81 14.35 4.61
N THR A 18 12.12 14.27 4.41
CA THR A 18 13.15 14.99 5.20
C THR A 18 13.10 16.50 4.94
N LEU A 19 12.32 16.93 3.95
CA LEU A 19 12.02 18.32 3.71
C LEU A 19 10.79 18.73 4.53
N SER A 20 11.09 19.48 5.58
CA SER A 20 10.17 20.16 6.49
C SER A 20 8.95 20.80 5.77
N ARG A 21 7.78 20.67 6.42
CA ARG A 21 6.42 21.12 6.02
C ARG A 21 6.24 22.63 5.76
N PHE A 22 7.29 23.40 5.53
CA PHE A 22 7.22 24.85 5.38
C PHE A 22 7.55 25.30 3.96
N TRP A 23 6.72 24.88 3.02
CA TRP A 23 6.73 25.46 1.69
C TRP A 23 5.80 26.68 1.69
N ASN A 24 6.35 27.87 1.85
CA ASN A 24 5.58 29.12 1.79
C ASN A 24 5.19 29.51 0.34
N VAL A 25 5.07 28.50 -0.54
CA VAL A 25 4.80 28.65 -1.96
C VAL A 25 3.50 27.93 -2.26
N LYS A 26 2.57 28.63 -2.91
CA LYS A 26 1.29 28.03 -3.32
C LYS A 26 1.55 26.90 -4.33
N PRO A 27 0.71 25.84 -4.33
CA PRO A 27 0.73 24.85 -5.40
C PRO A 27 0.64 25.53 -6.78
N PRO A 28 1.25 24.95 -7.82
CA PRO A 28 1.12 25.47 -9.18
C PRO A 28 -0.35 25.50 -9.61
N GLN A 29 -0.67 26.46 -10.46
CA GLN A 29 -1.99 26.49 -11.10
C GLN A 29 -1.99 25.52 -12.28
N ALA A 30 -3.16 24.95 -12.58
CA ALA A 30 -3.38 24.12 -13.76
C ALA A 30 -3.43 24.98 -15.04
N ILE A 31 -2.26 25.48 -15.44
CA ILE A 31 -2.05 26.32 -16.62
C ILE A 31 -0.82 25.78 -17.34
N ASP A 32 -0.94 25.53 -18.64
CA ASP A 32 0.21 25.05 -19.43
C ASP A 32 1.19 26.19 -19.73
N ASP A 33 2.46 25.84 -19.91
CA ASP A 33 3.54 26.80 -20.10
C ASP A 33 3.29 27.75 -21.29
N GLU A 34 2.64 27.27 -22.37
CA GLU A 34 2.28 28.09 -23.53
C GLU A 34 1.25 29.19 -23.24
N PHE A 35 0.52 29.09 -22.12
CA PHE A 35 -0.48 30.07 -21.69
C PHE A 35 -0.01 30.93 -20.51
N LEU A 36 1.24 30.74 -20.08
CA LEU A 36 1.90 31.64 -19.14
C LEU A 36 2.26 32.96 -19.83
N GLN A 37 2.10 34.06 -19.10
CA GLN A 37 2.42 35.41 -19.61
C GLN A 37 3.64 35.97 -18.89
N HIS A 38 4.53 36.63 -19.64
CA HIS A 38 5.70 37.32 -19.08
C HIS A 38 5.29 38.54 -18.23
N VAL A 39 4.14 39.15 -18.56
CA VAL A 39 3.54 40.28 -17.84
C VAL A 39 2.05 39.99 -17.71
N GLY A 40 1.51 40.05 -16.49
CA GLY A 40 0.10 39.77 -16.22
C GLY A 40 -0.15 38.35 -15.68
N LYS A 41 -1.41 37.92 -15.71
CA LYS A 41 -1.84 36.60 -15.22
C LYS A 41 -2.24 35.73 -16.40
N GLY A 42 -1.48 34.66 -16.64
CA GLY A 42 -1.87 33.62 -17.60
C GLY A 42 -3.15 32.89 -17.17
N CYS A 43 -3.85 32.31 -18.13
CA CYS A 43 -5.04 31.50 -17.88
C CYS A 43 -5.14 30.36 -18.89
N GLN A 44 -5.58 29.19 -18.41
CA GLN A 44 -5.87 28.07 -19.29
C GLN A 44 -7.10 28.41 -20.15
N PRO A 45 -7.06 28.21 -21.48
CA PRO A 45 -8.20 28.46 -22.34
C PRO A 45 -9.44 27.65 -21.95
N PRO A 46 -10.66 28.22 -22.05
CA PRO A 46 -11.89 27.47 -21.83
C PRO A 46 -11.99 26.25 -22.76
N GLY A 47 -12.36 25.10 -22.20
CA GLY A 47 -12.49 23.84 -22.95
C GLY A 47 -11.18 23.10 -23.19
N LEU A 48 -10.04 23.64 -22.78
CA LEU A 48 -8.74 22.97 -22.85
C LEU A 48 -8.29 22.51 -21.45
N HIS A 49 -8.08 21.21 -21.28
CA HIS A 49 -7.52 20.65 -20.04
C HIS A 49 -6.03 20.97 -19.93
N SER A 50 -5.53 21.17 -18.72
CA SER A 50 -4.11 21.47 -18.52
C SER A 50 -3.31 20.17 -18.38
N ARG A 51 -2.17 20.10 -19.05
CA ARG A 51 -1.19 19.03 -18.88
C ARG A 51 -0.61 19.02 -17.46
N MET A 52 -0.78 20.10 -16.69
CA MET A 52 -0.39 20.20 -15.29
C MET A 52 -1.42 19.62 -14.32
N ASP A 53 -2.65 19.29 -14.77
CA ASP A 53 -3.72 18.83 -13.89
C ASP A 53 -3.29 17.61 -13.04
N GLY A 54 -2.70 16.58 -13.64
CA GLY A 54 -2.25 15.40 -12.89
C GLY A 54 -1.12 15.69 -11.90
N PHE A 55 -0.30 16.72 -12.14
CA PHE A 55 0.72 17.16 -11.19
C PHE A 55 0.09 17.87 -9.99
N VAL A 56 -0.88 18.75 -10.23
CA VAL A 56 -1.63 19.44 -9.15
C VAL A 56 -2.33 18.44 -8.23
N TYR A 57 -2.99 17.43 -8.79
CA TYR A 57 -3.63 16.37 -8.00
C TYR A 57 -2.60 15.44 -7.31
N SER A 58 -1.42 15.24 -7.91
CA SER A 58 -0.34 14.49 -7.24
C SER A 58 0.17 15.23 -6.00
N ILE A 59 0.27 16.56 -6.01
CA ILE A 59 0.64 17.34 -4.83
C ILE A 59 -0.38 17.13 -3.70
N SER A 60 -1.67 17.25 -4.02
CA SER A 60 -2.75 17.03 -3.04
C SER A 60 -2.72 15.61 -2.47
N LEU A 61 -2.38 14.61 -3.30
CA LEU A 61 -2.19 13.24 -2.84
C LEU A 61 -0.97 13.09 -1.91
N PHE A 62 0.12 13.81 -2.18
CA PHE A 62 1.30 13.79 -1.31
C PHE A 62 1.01 14.41 0.06
N ASP A 63 0.17 15.44 0.15
CA ASP A 63 -0.27 15.98 1.43
C ASP A 63 -1.02 14.93 2.27
N ILE A 64 -1.88 14.12 1.63
CA ILE A 64 -2.56 12.99 2.29
C ILE A 64 -1.54 11.93 2.69
N LEU A 65 -0.62 11.54 1.81
CA LEU A 65 0.41 10.55 2.10
C LEU A 65 1.29 10.97 3.29
N ASP A 66 1.66 12.24 3.39
CA ASP A 66 2.43 12.75 4.53
C ASP A 66 1.63 12.64 5.85
N ASN A 67 0.33 12.88 5.81
CA ASN A 67 -0.56 12.65 6.95
C ASN A 67 -0.66 11.15 7.30
N VAL A 68 -0.71 10.26 6.30
CA VAL A 68 -0.68 8.81 6.50
C VAL A 68 0.62 8.38 7.18
N LEU A 69 1.77 8.79 6.63
CA LEU A 69 3.09 8.44 7.18
C LEU A 69 3.25 8.95 8.61
N SER A 70 2.86 10.20 8.88
CA SER A 70 2.96 10.78 10.22
C SER A 70 2.01 10.18 11.24
N THR A 71 0.78 9.82 10.84
CA THR A 71 -0.23 9.31 11.76
C THR A 71 -0.08 7.82 12.02
N ILE A 72 0.25 7.04 10.99
CA ILE A 72 0.26 5.58 11.06
C ILE A 72 1.67 5.03 11.32
N TYR A 73 2.71 5.67 10.79
CA TYR A 73 4.06 5.09 10.71
C TYR A 73 5.15 5.82 11.51
N SER A 74 4.91 7.04 12.02
CA SER A 74 5.91 7.76 12.83
C SER A 74 6.06 7.29 14.28
N SER A 75 5.29 6.29 14.73
CA SER A 75 5.26 5.86 16.14
C SER A 75 6.43 4.97 16.60
N SER A 76 7.43 4.70 15.76
CA SER A 76 8.50 3.74 16.08
C SER A 76 9.79 4.34 16.66
N ASN A 77 10.00 5.67 16.61
CA ASN A 77 11.29 6.26 17.01
C ASN A 77 11.28 7.08 18.32
N ASP A 78 10.13 7.56 18.82
CA ASP A 78 10.10 8.53 19.93
C ASP A 78 9.60 7.98 21.28
N LYS A 79 9.27 6.67 21.37
CA LYS A 79 8.67 6.09 22.59
C LYS A 79 9.66 5.48 23.59
N ILE A 80 10.93 5.89 23.56
CA ILE A 80 11.93 5.35 24.49
C ILE A 80 11.77 5.90 25.92
N GLU A 81 11.05 7.02 26.16
CA GLU A 81 11.17 7.68 27.47
C GLU A 81 9.99 7.61 28.44
N HIS A 82 8.73 7.34 28.04
CA HIS A 82 7.65 7.18 29.03
C HIS A 82 6.53 6.22 28.56
N PRO A 83 6.26 5.11 29.27
CA PRO A 83 5.08 4.31 29.02
C PRO A 83 3.85 5.09 29.49
N SER A 84 3.16 5.75 28.57
CA SER A 84 1.85 6.33 28.86
C SER A 84 0.87 5.19 29.17
N GLN A 85 0.21 5.26 30.34
CA GLN A 85 -0.91 4.40 30.71
C GLN A 85 -2.16 4.74 29.90
N GLU A 86 -2.08 4.70 28.56
CA GLU A 86 -3.28 4.83 27.74
C GLU A 86 -4.04 3.50 27.71
N GLU A 87 -5.34 3.55 28.03
CA GLU A 87 -6.26 2.43 27.95
C GLU A 87 -6.22 1.77 26.54
N PRO A 88 -6.10 0.43 26.44
CA PRO A 88 -6.03 -0.27 25.16
C PRO A 88 -7.22 0.02 24.22
N HIS A 89 -8.43 0.16 24.77
CA HIS A 89 -9.63 0.52 24.00
C HIS A 89 -9.53 1.91 23.36
N LEU A 90 -9.00 2.87 24.10
CA LEU A 90 -8.80 4.23 23.60
C LEU A 90 -7.81 4.23 22.44
N THR A 91 -6.79 3.37 22.49
CA THR A 91 -5.81 3.20 21.42
C THR A 91 -6.41 2.58 20.16
N PHE A 92 -7.25 1.55 20.27
CA PHE A 92 -7.96 0.94 19.14
C PHE A 92 -8.93 1.93 18.47
N THR A 93 -9.77 2.60 19.27
CA THR A 93 -10.73 3.58 18.74
C THR A 93 -10.02 4.76 18.06
N LYS A 94 -8.94 5.29 18.67
CA LYS A 94 -8.11 6.33 18.04
C LYS A 94 -7.57 5.85 16.69
N ARG A 95 -7.06 4.62 16.61
CA ARG A 95 -6.56 4.03 15.35
C ARG A 95 -7.67 3.91 14.29
N LEU A 96 -8.85 3.40 14.65
CA LEU A 96 -10.00 3.30 13.75
C LEU A 96 -10.40 4.69 13.20
N VAL A 97 -10.53 5.68 14.09
CA VAL A 97 -10.89 7.05 13.71
C VAL A 97 -9.86 7.63 12.75
N SER A 98 -8.56 7.46 13.01
CA SER A 98 -7.49 7.88 12.10
C SER A 98 -7.59 7.19 10.74
N THR A 99 -7.82 5.88 10.70
CA THR A 99 -7.99 5.11 9.46
C THR A 99 -9.18 5.58 8.63
N PHE A 100 -10.33 5.85 9.26
CA PHE A 100 -11.51 6.36 8.55
C PHE A 100 -11.32 7.80 8.09
N THR A 101 -10.69 8.65 8.91
CA THR A 101 -10.42 10.05 8.53
C THR A 101 -9.51 10.11 7.31
N LEU A 102 -8.41 9.35 7.30
CA LEU A 102 -7.47 9.31 6.18
C LEU A 102 -8.10 8.71 4.91
N ASN A 103 -8.91 7.65 5.04
CA ASN A 103 -9.66 7.11 3.89
C ASN A 103 -10.67 8.12 3.33
N SER A 104 -11.40 8.84 4.19
CA SER A 104 -12.36 9.86 3.76
C SER A 104 -11.67 10.99 2.99
N GLN A 105 -10.51 11.45 3.47
CA GLN A 105 -9.72 12.46 2.75
C GLN A 105 -9.32 11.97 1.35
N LEU A 106 -8.94 10.70 1.23
CA LEU A 106 -8.60 10.10 -0.04
C LEU A 106 -9.83 9.96 -0.97
N ASP A 107 -10.98 9.56 -0.44
CA ASP A 107 -12.25 9.49 -1.19
C ASP A 107 -12.70 10.86 -1.68
N ASP A 108 -12.54 11.90 -0.87
CA ASP A 108 -12.87 13.26 -1.25
C ASP A 108 -11.93 13.78 -2.34
N LEU A 109 -10.64 13.44 -2.30
CA LEU A 109 -9.74 13.69 -3.42
C LEU A 109 -10.24 13.00 -4.70
N ILE A 110 -10.55 11.69 -4.64
CA ILE A 110 -11.03 10.90 -5.79
C ILE A 110 -12.29 11.51 -6.41
N LYS A 111 -13.26 11.93 -5.60
CA LYS A 111 -14.50 12.56 -6.08
C LYS A 111 -14.23 13.82 -6.90
N ASN A 112 -13.28 14.63 -6.43
CA ASN A 112 -12.93 15.92 -7.02
C ASN A 112 -12.02 15.82 -8.25
N ILE A 113 -11.45 14.64 -8.57
CA ILE A 113 -10.62 14.46 -9.77
C ILE A 113 -11.44 14.82 -11.04
N PRO A 114 -10.86 15.61 -11.97
CA PRO A 114 -11.48 15.94 -13.25
C PRO A 114 -11.76 14.69 -14.08
N THR A 115 -12.82 14.70 -14.88
CA THR A 115 -13.22 13.55 -15.70
C THR A 115 -12.13 13.06 -16.64
N HIS A 116 -11.33 13.95 -17.23
CA HIS A 116 -10.20 13.60 -18.10
C HIS A 116 -9.03 12.91 -17.38
N LEU A 117 -9.01 12.95 -16.05
CA LEU A 117 -8.04 12.25 -15.19
C LEU A 117 -8.62 11.01 -14.48
N LYS A 118 -9.90 10.69 -14.71
CA LYS A 118 -10.54 9.49 -14.16
C LYS A 118 -10.25 8.28 -15.04
N LEU A 119 -10.11 7.12 -14.41
CA LEU A 119 -10.00 5.83 -15.10
C LEU A 119 -11.37 5.49 -15.69
N GLN A 120 -11.68 6.03 -16.88
CA GLN A 120 -12.88 5.73 -17.64
C GLN A 120 -12.52 5.14 -19.00
N GLU A 121 -13.29 4.17 -19.44
CA GLU A 121 -13.25 3.69 -20.83
C GLU A 121 -13.89 4.75 -21.73
N GLY A 122 -13.16 5.20 -22.76
CA GLY A 122 -13.74 6.03 -23.81
C GLY A 122 -13.54 7.55 -23.70
N PHE A 123 -12.50 8.05 -23.04
CA PHE A 123 -12.15 9.48 -23.19
C PHE A 123 -11.68 9.76 -24.63
N GLU A 124 -12.56 10.37 -25.42
CA GLU A 124 -12.29 10.86 -26.77
C GLU A 124 -11.76 12.29 -26.70
N ASP A 125 -10.47 12.44 -26.41
CA ASP A 125 -9.78 13.70 -26.69
C ASP A 125 -9.36 13.73 -28.16
N ASN A 126 -9.72 14.79 -28.87
CA ASN A 126 -9.58 14.95 -30.33
C ASN A 126 -8.14 15.19 -30.80
N ALA A 127 -7.15 15.17 -29.90
CA ALA A 127 -5.73 15.32 -30.24
C ALA A 127 -4.91 14.14 -29.70
N GLY A 128 -4.45 13.25 -30.59
CA GLY A 128 -3.83 11.96 -30.22
C GLY A 128 -2.64 12.02 -29.24
N GLN A 129 -1.82 13.08 -29.24
CA GLN A 129 -0.74 13.24 -28.24
C GLN A 129 -1.25 13.67 -26.86
N MET A 130 -2.26 14.54 -26.81
CA MET A 130 -2.87 15.01 -25.57
C MET A 130 -3.60 13.87 -24.86
N LYS A 131 -4.26 13.02 -25.65
CA LYS A 131 -4.84 11.74 -25.20
C LYS A 131 -3.80 10.85 -24.49
N ARG A 132 -2.60 10.69 -25.05
CA ARG A 132 -1.54 9.88 -24.41
C ARG A 132 -1.05 10.48 -23.10
N CYS A 133 -0.85 11.81 -23.06
CA CYS A 133 -0.42 12.51 -21.84
C CYS A 133 -1.40 12.25 -20.69
N PHE A 134 -2.70 12.46 -20.92
CA PHE A 134 -3.73 12.23 -19.92
C PHE A 134 -3.88 10.75 -19.56
N GLN A 135 -3.77 9.82 -20.51
CA GLN A 135 -3.77 8.38 -20.20
C GLN A 135 -2.68 7.99 -19.22
N VAL A 136 -1.45 8.48 -19.41
CA VAL A 136 -0.33 8.21 -18.50
C VAL A 136 -0.58 8.85 -17.13
N GLN A 137 -1.06 10.10 -17.10
CA GLN A 137 -1.38 10.80 -15.85
C GLN A 137 -2.48 10.08 -15.06
N THR A 138 -3.58 9.70 -15.72
CA THR A 138 -4.69 8.94 -15.15
C THR A 138 -4.22 7.64 -14.52
N LYS A 139 -3.48 6.81 -15.28
CA LYS A 139 -2.98 5.53 -14.76
C LYS A 139 -2.02 5.73 -13.58
N THR A 140 -1.09 6.69 -13.71
CA THR A 140 -0.11 7.01 -12.66
C THR A 140 -0.79 7.50 -11.38
N LEU A 141 -1.72 8.44 -11.50
CA LEU A 141 -2.45 9.01 -10.38
C LEU A 141 -3.33 7.96 -9.69
N ASN A 142 -4.05 7.14 -10.48
CA ASN A 142 -4.87 6.06 -9.95
C ASN A 142 -4.03 5.04 -9.16
N CYS A 143 -2.91 4.57 -9.73
CA CYS A 143 -2.00 3.65 -9.03
C CYS A 143 -1.49 4.23 -7.71
N ARG A 144 -1.11 5.51 -7.70
CA ARG A 144 -0.64 6.19 -6.49
C ARG A 144 -1.74 6.33 -5.44
N ILE A 145 -2.96 6.67 -5.85
CA ILE A 145 -4.13 6.74 -4.95
C ILE A 145 -4.37 5.39 -4.28
N LEU A 146 -4.40 4.31 -5.08
CA LEU A 146 -4.57 2.96 -4.55
C LEU A 146 -3.42 2.57 -3.61
N TYR A 147 -2.19 2.97 -3.93
CA TYR A 147 -1.04 2.73 -3.05
C TYR A 147 -1.17 3.47 -1.71
N VAL A 148 -1.62 4.74 -1.69
CA VAL A 148 -1.89 5.46 -0.44
C VAL A 148 -2.98 4.76 0.38
N ARG A 149 -4.07 4.31 -0.27
CA ARG A 149 -5.10 3.49 0.38
C ARG A 149 -4.50 2.22 0.98
N LEU A 150 -3.64 1.52 0.24
CA LEU A 150 -2.98 0.32 0.70
C LEU A 150 -2.16 0.60 1.98
N LEU A 151 -1.42 1.71 2.03
CA LEU A 151 -0.67 2.13 3.22
C LEU A 151 -1.57 2.44 4.42
N ILE A 152 -2.75 3.04 4.21
CA ILE A 152 -3.70 3.29 5.29
C ILE A 152 -4.21 1.98 5.91
N LEU A 153 -4.49 0.98 5.07
CA LEU A 153 -5.17 -0.26 5.47
C LEU A 153 -4.19 -1.35 5.95
N ARG A 154 -2.96 -1.36 5.42
CA ARG A 154 -1.93 -2.38 5.66
C ARG A 154 -1.71 -2.74 7.14
N PRO A 155 -1.61 -1.79 8.10
CA PRO A 155 -1.36 -2.13 9.50
C PRO A 155 -2.39 -3.10 10.08
N TRP A 156 -3.66 -2.98 9.67
CA TRP A 156 -4.74 -3.83 10.16
C TRP A 156 -4.64 -5.27 9.69
N LEU A 157 -4.09 -5.47 8.49
CA LEU A 157 -3.84 -6.81 7.95
C LEU A 157 -2.64 -7.47 8.61
N LEU A 158 -1.57 -6.70 8.85
CA LEU A 158 -0.34 -7.19 9.48
C LEU A 158 -0.46 -7.36 11.00
N GLU A 159 -1.48 -6.77 11.62
CA GLU A 159 -1.76 -6.93 13.05
C GLU A 159 -2.12 -8.38 13.39
N GLY A 160 -1.39 -8.97 14.35
CA GLY A 160 -1.55 -10.36 14.77
C GLY A 160 -0.87 -11.40 13.87
N VAL A 161 -0.12 -10.96 12.84
CA VAL A 161 0.76 -11.85 12.08
C VAL A 161 2.19 -11.85 12.66
N HIS A 162 2.43 -11.10 13.75
CA HIS A 162 3.64 -11.16 14.57
C HIS A 162 3.44 -12.09 15.77
N PRO A 163 4.42 -12.94 16.11
CA PRO A 163 4.34 -13.79 17.28
C PRO A 163 4.61 -13.02 18.56
N ALA A 164 4.13 -13.59 19.64
CA ALA A 164 4.41 -13.27 21.03
C ALA A 164 5.89 -13.53 21.43
N GLY A 165 6.85 -13.04 20.64
CA GLY A 165 8.30 -13.28 20.80
C GLY A 165 9.08 -12.05 21.27
N GLY A 166 8.46 -11.18 22.06
CA GLY A 166 9.12 -10.05 22.70
C GLY A 166 8.62 -9.91 24.14
N ASP A 167 9.40 -10.41 25.08
CA ASP A 167 9.28 -10.09 26.50
C ASP A 167 9.42 -8.57 26.69
N ILE A 168 8.31 -7.85 26.59
CA ILE A 168 7.94 -6.63 27.30
C ILE A 168 6.42 -6.52 27.13
N ALA A 169 5.72 -6.86 28.20
CA ALA A 169 4.29 -6.64 28.43
C ALA A 169 3.34 -7.21 27.35
N SER A 170 2.71 -8.32 27.70
CA SER A 170 1.28 -8.51 27.48
C SER A 170 0.51 -7.32 28.07
N SER A 171 0.54 -6.17 27.40
CA SER A 171 -0.32 -5.04 27.70
C SER A 171 -1.63 -5.28 26.97
N GLY A 172 -2.47 -6.13 27.58
CA GLY A 172 -3.90 -6.25 27.33
C GLY A 172 -4.34 -6.20 25.87
N THR A 173 -4.04 -7.24 25.08
CA THR A 173 -4.79 -7.51 23.84
C THR A 173 -6.17 -8.03 24.24
N MET A 174 -7.01 -7.14 24.75
CA MET A 174 -8.41 -7.44 25.01
C MET A 174 -9.09 -7.64 23.65
N ASN A 175 -9.80 -8.76 23.49
CA ASN A 175 -10.56 -9.06 22.29
C ASN A 175 -11.41 -7.83 21.91
N PRO A 176 -11.29 -7.32 20.68
CA PRO A 176 -12.12 -6.21 20.24
C PRO A 176 -13.59 -6.59 20.42
N SER A 177 -14.45 -5.60 20.70
CA SER A 177 -15.90 -5.82 20.69
C SER A 177 -16.31 -6.48 19.36
N ALA A 178 -17.44 -7.19 19.32
CA ALA A 178 -17.94 -7.80 18.07
C ALA A 178 -18.00 -6.79 16.90
N LEU A 179 -18.36 -5.52 17.21
CA LEU A 179 -18.32 -4.43 16.24
C LEU A 179 -16.89 -4.09 15.78
N GLY A 180 -15.93 -4.04 16.71
CA GLY A 180 -14.52 -3.83 16.39
C GLY A 180 -13.95 -4.95 15.53
N GLN A 181 -14.28 -6.21 15.84
CA GLN A 181 -13.88 -7.38 15.03
C GLN A 181 -14.43 -7.29 13.60
N ASN A 182 -15.72 -6.97 13.44
CA ASN A 182 -16.34 -6.80 12.13
C ASN A 182 -15.69 -5.64 11.35
N ALA A 183 -15.45 -4.50 12.00
CA ALA A 183 -14.77 -3.37 11.37
C ALA A 183 -13.36 -3.74 10.91
N THR A 184 -12.60 -4.45 11.73
CA THR A 184 -11.27 -4.94 11.35
C THR A 184 -11.32 -5.92 10.19
N HIS A 185 -12.28 -6.85 10.17
CA HIS A 185 -12.48 -7.77 9.06
C HIS A 185 -12.76 -7.01 7.74
N GLU A 186 -13.66 -6.04 7.75
CA GLU A 186 -13.97 -5.22 6.57
C GLU A 186 -12.75 -4.41 6.09
N ILE A 187 -11.98 -3.83 7.02
CA ILE A 187 -10.74 -3.09 6.69
C ILE A 187 -9.71 -4.02 6.03
N ARG A 188 -9.55 -5.25 6.53
CA ARG A 188 -8.64 -6.26 5.96
C ARG A 188 -9.09 -6.70 4.56
N THR A 189 -10.38 -6.98 4.40
CA THR A 189 -10.97 -7.32 3.10
C THR A 189 -10.72 -6.20 2.09
N LEU A 190 -10.96 -4.94 2.48
CA LEU A 190 -10.67 -3.78 1.64
C LEU A 190 -9.18 -3.66 1.30
N CYS A 191 -8.28 -4.01 2.22
CA CYS A 191 -6.83 -4.02 1.99
C CYS A 191 -6.46 -5.01 0.87
N VAL A 192 -7.00 -6.24 0.94
CA VAL A 192 -6.80 -7.29 -0.07
C VAL A 192 -7.37 -6.87 -1.42
N SER A 193 -8.61 -6.39 -1.46
CA SER A 193 -9.24 -5.92 -2.70
C SER A 193 -8.47 -4.74 -3.33
N THR A 194 -7.95 -3.83 -2.50
CA THR A 194 -7.09 -2.73 -2.98
C THR A 194 -5.80 -3.26 -3.61
N ALA A 195 -5.17 -4.28 -3.01
CA ALA A 195 -3.97 -4.90 -3.56
C ALA A 195 -4.24 -5.57 -4.92
N GLN A 196 -5.36 -6.30 -5.05
CA GLN A 196 -5.75 -6.92 -6.31
C GLN A 196 -5.99 -5.88 -7.41
N LEU A 197 -6.70 -4.79 -7.09
CA LEU A 197 -6.95 -3.70 -8.03
C LEU A 197 -5.65 -3.02 -8.49
N ILE A 198 -4.67 -2.84 -7.59
CA ILE A 198 -3.33 -2.36 -7.94
C ILE A 198 -2.67 -3.31 -8.95
N ILE A 199 -2.70 -4.61 -8.68
CA ILE A 199 -2.07 -5.63 -9.54
C ILE A 199 -2.70 -5.62 -10.92
N ASP A 200 -4.02 -5.58 -11.01
CA ASP A 200 -4.74 -5.53 -12.28
C ASP A 200 -4.39 -4.25 -13.06
N THR A 201 -4.41 -3.10 -12.38
CA THR A 201 -4.09 -1.79 -12.99
C THR A 201 -2.66 -1.76 -13.53
N LEU A 202 -1.69 -2.32 -12.80
CA LEU A 202 -0.28 -2.37 -13.23
C LEU A 202 -0.04 -3.41 -14.32
N TYR A 203 -0.77 -4.53 -14.32
CA TYR A 203 -0.66 -5.55 -15.35
C TYR A 203 -1.20 -5.09 -16.71
N GLU A 204 -2.29 -4.31 -16.71
CA GLU A 204 -2.89 -3.70 -17.92
C GLU A 204 -2.23 -2.36 -18.33
N GLY A 205 -1.29 -1.88 -17.51
CA GLY A 205 -0.69 -0.55 -17.61
C GLY A 205 0.60 -0.51 -18.45
N GLU A 206 0.83 0.62 -19.13
CA GLU A 206 2.20 1.01 -19.54
C GLU A 206 3.00 1.56 -18.33
N PHE A 207 2.30 1.99 -17.28
CA PHE A 207 2.90 2.44 -16.02
C PHE A 207 3.29 1.22 -15.18
N ASN A 208 4.59 1.07 -14.96
CA ASN A 208 5.16 -0.02 -14.17
C ASN A 208 5.88 0.55 -12.96
N SER A 209 5.41 0.23 -11.76
CA SER A 209 6.11 0.56 -10.51
C SER A 209 6.39 -0.71 -9.73
N SER A 210 7.66 -1.12 -9.70
CA SER A 210 8.10 -2.33 -9.00
C SER A 210 7.82 -2.27 -7.49
N GLN A 211 7.91 -1.08 -6.88
CA GLN A 211 7.59 -0.87 -5.46
C GLN A 211 6.11 -1.09 -5.18
N ILE A 212 5.23 -0.50 -6.00
CA ILE A 212 3.78 -0.64 -5.84
C ILE A 212 3.35 -2.10 -6.11
N SER A 213 3.93 -2.75 -7.13
CA SER A 213 3.69 -4.18 -7.40
C SER A 213 4.15 -5.07 -6.25
N TYR A 214 5.34 -4.83 -5.71
CA TYR A 214 5.87 -5.57 -4.56
C TYR A 214 5.00 -5.35 -3.33
N ALA A 215 4.55 -4.12 -3.09
CA ALA A 215 3.65 -3.78 -2.01
C ALA A 215 2.33 -4.56 -2.08
N ALA A 216 1.67 -4.55 -3.24
CA ALA A 216 0.43 -5.30 -3.43
C ALA A 216 0.63 -6.81 -3.30
N ALA A 217 1.71 -7.35 -3.87
CA ALA A 217 2.04 -8.78 -3.75
C ALA A 217 2.32 -9.18 -2.28
N SER A 218 3.00 -8.32 -1.52
CA SER A 218 3.25 -8.56 -0.09
C SER A 218 1.96 -8.63 0.73
N ILE A 219 0.94 -7.87 0.35
CA ILE A 219 -0.38 -7.87 0.99
C ILE A 219 -1.15 -9.16 0.67
N LEU A 220 -1.12 -9.63 -0.58
CA LEU A 220 -1.71 -10.93 -0.93
C LEU A 220 -1.06 -12.07 -0.15
N LEU A 221 0.28 -12.04 -0.04
CA LEU A 221 1.00 -13.04 0.73
C LEU A 221 0.67 -12.96 2.22
N ALA A 222 0.69 -11.77 2.82
CA ALA A 222 0.32 -11.59 4.22
C ALA A 222 -1.11 -12.04 4.51
N ALA A 223 -2.04 -11.78 3.59
CA ALA A 223 -3.40 -12.29 3.69
C ALA A 223 -3.48 -13.81 3.58
N ALA A 224 -2.65 -14.45 2.74
CA ALA A 224 -2.65 -15.92 2.60
C ALA A 224 -2.02 -16.65 3.80
N ILE A 225 -1.11 -15.98 4.53
CA ILE A 225 -0.53 -16.53 5.75
C ILE A 225 -1.59 -16.56 6.87
N ARG A 226 -2.58 -15.67 6.83
CA ARG A 226 -3.61 -15.58 7.87
C ARG A 226 -4.67 -16.69 7.75
N PRO A 227 -5.02 -17.38 8.86
CA PRO A 227 -6.03 -18.44 8.85
C PRO A 227 -7.47 -17.91 8.77
N ASP A 228 -7.71 -16.65 9.16
CA ASP A 228 -9.02 -15.99 9.09
C ASP A 228 -9.32 -15.36 7.73
N SER A 229 -8.39 -15.51 6.77
CA SER A 229 -8.48 -14.89 5.45
C SER A 229 -8.98 -15.88 4.41
N SER A 230 -9.81 -15.40 3.47
CA SER A 230 -10.25 -16.19 2.32
C SER A 230 -9.22 -16.29 1.19
N VAL A 231 -8.00 -15.74 1.40
CA VAL A 231 -6.97 -15.67 0.36
C VAL A 231 -6.20 -16.97 0.29
N ASP A 232 -6.36 -17.68 -0.83
CA ASP A 232 -5.56 -18.86 -1.19
C ASP A 232 -4.83 -18.62 -2.51
N LEU A 233 -3.49 -18.52 -2.45
CA LEU A 233 -2.64 -18.27 -3.62
C LEU A 233 -2.53 -19.48 -4.58
N GLU A 234 -2.98 -20.66 -4.17
CA GLU A 234 -2.99 -21.87 -4.99
C GLU A 234 -4.31 -22.05 -5.76
N SER A 235 -5.35 -21.28 -5.40
CA SER A 235 -6.68 -21.32 -6.01
C SER A 235 -7.06 -20.01 -6.69
N GLU A 236 -7.99 -20.10 -7.66
CA GLU A 236 -8.57 -18.90 -8.27
C GLU A 236 -9.49 -18.17 -7.28
N PRO A 237 -9.56 -16.81 -7.32
CA PRO A 237 -8.91 -15.91 -8.27
C PRO A 237 -7.51 -15.41 -7.85
N HIS A 238 -7.06 -15.74 -6.63
CA HIS A 238 -5.82 -15.17 -6.08
C HIS A 238 -4.57 -15.72 -6.76
N LYS A 239 -4.63 -16.94 -7.30
CA LYS A 239 -3.57 -17.52 -8.13
C LYS A 239 -3.27 -16.65 -9.36
N VAL A 240 -4.30 -16.22 -10.10
CA VAL A 240 -4.12 -15.28 -11.23
C VAL A 240 -3.59 -13.94 -10.76
N SER A 241 -4.13 -13.40 -9.65
CA SER A 241 -3.63 -12.13 -9.08
C SER A 241 -2.14 -12.20 -8.73
N TRP A 242 -1.72 -13.28 -8.06
CA TRP A 242 -0.31 -13.51 -7.75
C TRP A 242 0.55 -13.62 -9.02
N TRP A 243 0.09 -14.41 -10.00
CA TRP A 243 0.81 -14.58 -11.25
C TRP A 243 1.02 -13.25 -11.97
N LYS A 244 -0.03 -12.41 -12.06
CA LYS A 244 0.05 -11.06 -12.64
C LYS A 244 1.10 -10.22 -11.90
N ALA A 245 1.08 -10.22 -10.56
CA ALA A 245 2.01 -9.44 -9.76
C ALA A 245 3.48 -9.86 -9.99
N ILE A 246 3.76 -11.16 -9.96
CA ILE A 246 5.11 -11.69 -10.23
C ILE A 246 5.53 -11.44 -11.67
N HIS A 247 4.61 -11.57 -12.64
CA HIS A 247 4.89 -11.29 -14.04
C HIS A 247 5.28 -9.81 -14.24
N THR A 248 4.51 -8.88 -13.67
CA THR A 248 4.81 -7.44 -13.71
C THR A 248 6.17 -7.14 -13.07
N LEU A 249 6.50 -7.76 -11.93
CA LEU A 249 7.82 -7.60 -11.29
C LEU A 249 8.96 -8.19 -12.15
N LYS A 250 8.74 -9.36 -12.78
CA LYS A 250 9.71 -10.03 -13.67
C LYS A 250 9.99 -9.21 -14.92
N HIS A 251 8.97 -8.62 -15.52
CA HIS A 251 9.14 -7.72 -16.67
C HIS A 251 10.04 -6.51 -16.32
N ASN A 252 9.96 -6.02 -15.08
CA ASN A 252 10.80 -4.93 -14.57
C ASN A 252 12.22 -5.36 -14.13
N LYS A 253 12.55 -6.66 -14.08
CA LYS A 253 13.92 -7.13 -13.77
C LYS A 253 14.95 -6.68 -14.79
N VAL A 254 14.52 -6.48 -16.04
CA VAL A 254 15.38 -5.95 -17.11
C VAL A 254 15.81 -4.50 -16.82
N GLN A 255 15.03 -3.78 -16.02
CA GLN A 255 15.24 -2.35 -15.75
C GLN A 255 15.85 -2.07 -14.37
N LEU A 256 15.63 -2.92 -13.36
CA LEU A 256 16.03 -2.66 -11.96
C LEU A 256 16.46 -3.93 -11.21
N HIS A 257 17.67 -3.94 -10.62
CA HIS A 257 18.18 -5.04 -9.79
C HIS A 257 17.29 -5.35 -8.57
N ALA A 258 16.73 -4.34 -7.92
CA ALA A 258 15.84 -4.52 -6.78
C ALA A 258 14.56 -5.31 -7.10
N SER A 259 14.09 -5.29 -8.37
CA SER A 259 12.96 -6.12 -8.81
C SER A 259 13.30 -7.62 -8.79
N SER A 260 14.55 -7.99 -9.04
CA SER A 260 15.02 -9.38 -8.95
C SER A 260 14.95 -9.87 -7.51
N ARG A 261 15.47 -9.08 -6.58
CA ARG A 261 15.43 -9.37 -5.15
C ARG A 261 13.99 -9.45 -4.62
N ALA A 262 13.12 -8.52 -5.05
CA ALA A 262 11.70 -8.51 -4.68
C ALA A 262 11.00 -9.83 -5.05
N VAL A 263 11.24 -10.34 -6.26
CA VAL A 263 10.66 -11.61 -6.72
C VAL A 263 11.21 -12.78 -5.93
N GLU A 264 12.51 -12.84 -5.68
CA GLU A 264 13.12 -13.90 -4.88
C GLU A 264 12.53 -13.99 -3.47
N VAL A 265 12.35 -12.84 -2.81
CA VAL A 265 11.76 -12.78 -1.48
C VAL A 265 10.30 -13.25 -1.51
N LEU A 266 9.49 -12.75 -2.44
CA LEU A 266 8.08 -13.13 -2.55
C LEU A 266 7.89 -14.61 -2.87
N GLU A 267 8.61 -15.14 -3.86
CA GLU A 267 8.52 -16.55 -4.25
C GLU A 267 9.06 -17.46 -3.13
N GLY A 268 10.16 -17.08 -2.47
CA GLY A 268 10.72 -17.81 -1.33
C GLY A 268 9.77 -17.85 -0.12
N CYS A 269 9.04 -16.76 0.17
CA CYS A 269 8.03 -16.77 1.22
C CYS A 269 6.81 -17.62 0.84
N ARG A 270 6.36 -17.59 -0.42
CA ARG A 270 5.25 -18.45 -0.88
C ARG A 270 5.61 -19.94 -0.80
N GLU A 271 6.83 -20.33 -1.16
CA GLU A 271 7.27 -21.73 -1.06
C GLU A 271 7.30 -22.23 0.39
N ARG A 272 7.78 -21.37 1.30
CA ARG A 272 7.76 -21.67 2.74
C ARG A 272 6.34 -21.83 3.28
N LEU A 273 5.43 -20.93 2.90
CA LEU A 273 4.01 -21.05 3.23
C LEU A 273 3.44 -22.40 2.75
N ARG A 274 3.70 -22.78 1.49
CA ARG A 274 3.26 -24.08 0.96
C ARG A 274 3.82 -25.26 1.75
N SER A 275 5.09 -25.19 2.11
CA SER A 275 5.76 -26.24 2.90
C SER A 275 5.14 -26.36 4.30
N ALA A 276 4.89 -25.24 4.97
CA ALA A 276 4.23 -25.22 6.28
C ALA A 276 2.80 -25.79 6.23
N MET A 277 2.00 -25.38 5.22
CA MET A 277 0.65 -25.91 5.02
C MET A 277 0.65 -27.42 4.77
N LYS A 278 1.64 -27.94 4.03
CA LYS A 278 1.77 -29.38 3.79
C LYS A 278 2.10 -30.15 5.07
N LEU A 279 3.04 -29.64 5.89
CA LEU A 279 3.40 -30.25 7.17
C LEU A 279 2.21 -30.29 8.13
N ALA A 280 1.39 -29.23 8.16
CA ALA A 280 0.15 -29.21 8.94
C ALA A 280 -0.87 -30.25 8.45
N ALA A 281 -1.04 -30.40 7.13
CA ALA A 281 -1.95 -31.40 6.56
C ALA A 281 -1.49 -32.84 6.83
N ASP A 282 -0.17 -33.09 6.75
CA ASP A 282 0.41 -34.41 7.02
C ASP A 282 0.30 -34.78 8.53
N SER A 283 0.40 -33.79 9.43
CA SER A 283 0.21 -33.98 10.87
C SER A 283 -1.23 -34.35 11.24
N LEU A 284 -2.21 -33.75 10.55
CA LEU A 284 -3.64 -34.07 10.72
C LEU A 284 -4.01 -35.46 10.21
N ASN A 285 -3.33 -35.95 9.16
CA ASN A 285 -3.54 -37.30 8.62
C ASN A 285 -2.84 -38.41 9.43
N GLY A 286 -1.90 -38.07 10.32
CA GLY A 286 -1.15 -39.01 11.15
C GLY A 286 -1.73 -39.28 12.55
N GLN A 287 -2.79 -38.57 12.96
CA GLN A 287 -3.42 -38.73 14.27
C GLN A 287 -4.55 -39.77 14.26
N ASP A 288 -4.18 -41.05 14.13
CA ASP A 288 -4.91 -42.14 14.76
C ASP A 288 -4.21 -42.47 16.10
N ALA A 289 -4.92 -42.19 17.21
CA ALA A 289 -4.64 -42.54 18.62
C ALA A 289 -3.52 -41.77 19.39
N LEU A 290 -3.92 -40.74 20.16
CA LEU A 290 -3.68 -40.54 21.62
C LEU A 290 -4.07 -39.09 22.07
N PRO A 291 -4.32 -38.83 23.38
CA PRO A 291 -5.36 -37.88 23.82
C PRO A 291 -4.90 -36.42 23.90
N HIS A 292 -5.88 -35.54 23.67
CA HIS A 292 -5.94 -34.10 23.92
C HIS A 292 -4.80 -33.52 24.78
N GLY A 293 -3.78 -33.02 24.09
CA GLY A 293 -2.88 -31.97 24.55
C GLY A 293 -2.72 -30.99 23.40
N GLU A 294 -2.95 -29.71 23.69
CA GLU A 294 -2.89 -28.57 22.76
C GLU A 294 -1.64 -28.61 21.88
N LEU A 295 -1.78 -29.08 20.64
CA LEU A 295 -0.84 -28.82 19.55
C LEU A 295 -1.42 -27.65 18.75
N GLU A 296 -1.43 -26.48 19.39
CA GLU A 296 -1.62 -25.21 18.69
C GLU A 296 -0.31 -24.94 17.93
N PHE A 297 -0.25 -25.42 16.68
CA PHE A 297 0.90 -25.20 15.81
C PHE A 297 0.95 -23.71 15.44
N ASP A 298 1.76 -22.95 16.17
CA ASP A 298 1.85 -21.49 16.08
C ASP A 298 2.60 -21.04 14.81
N TRP A 299 1.92 -21.16 13.66
CA TRP A 299 2.39 -20.72 12.34
C TRP A 299 2.81 -19.24 12.32
N ALA A 300 2.30 -18.43 13.26
CA ALA A 300 2.63 -17.02 13.37
C ALA A 300 4.04 -16.78 13.94
N VAL A 301 4.57 -17.72 14.74
CA VAL A 301 5.96 -17.69 15.24
C VAL A 301 6.96 -18.00 14.14
N ASP A 302 6.69 -19.03 13.34
CA ASP A 302 7.62 -19.49 12.31
C ASP A 302 7.68 -18.53 11.10
N MET A 303 6.57 -17.85 10.78
CA MET A 303 6.47 -16.89 9.66
C MET A 303 6.79 -15.42 10.06
N SER A 304 7.23 -15.21 11.30
CA SER A 304 7.42 -13.89 11.90
C SER A 304 8.58 -13.09 11.32
N SER A 305 9.66 -13.79 10.97
CA SER A 305 10.85 -13.19 10.36
C SER A 305 10.55 -12.74 8.92
N GLU A 306 9.68 -13.48 8.25
CA GLU A 306 9.23 -13.33 6.87
C GLU A 306 8.39 -12.07 6.71
N ILE A 307 7.55 -11.78 7.70
CA ILE A 307 6.71 -10.57 7.71
C ILE A 307 7.53 -9.32 8.03
N ARG A 308 8.60 -9.46 8.82
CA ARG A 308 9.58 -8.38 9.04
C ARG A 308 10.41 -8.09 7.78
N GLU A 309 10.62 -9.09 6.92
CA GLU A 309 11.28 -8.92 5.60
C GLU A 309 10.32 -8.36 4.53
N LEU A 310 9.01 -8.54 4.69
CA LEU A 310 7.98 -7.92 3.83
C LEU A 310 7.70 -6.46 4.20
N ASP A 311 8.43 -5.89 5.17
CA ASP A 311 8.23 -4.52 5.61
C ASP A 311 8.72 -3.52 4.54
N LEU A 312 7.77 -3.08 3.71
CA LEU A 312 7.94 -2.11 2.62
C LEU A 312 8.57 -0.78 3.05
N LEU A 313 8.60 -0.52 4.35
CA LEU A 313 9.12 0.70 4.94
C LEU A 313 10.54 0.57 5.48
N ARG A 314 11.20 -0.59 5.34
CA ARG A 314 12.66 -0.63 5.53
C ARG A 314 13.29 0.29 4.48
N PRO A 315 13.95 1.39 4.89
CA PRO A 315 14.46 2.40 3.96
C PRO A 315 15.47 1.89 2.93
N ASN A 316 15.96 0.66 3.10
CA ASN A 316 17.11 0.10 2.37
C ASN A 316 16.76 -0.98 1.35
N PHE A 317 15.52 -1.51 1.31
CA PHE A 317 15.18 -2.65 0.43
C PHE A 317 15.42 -2.35 -1.07
N PHE A 318 15.26 -1.09 -1.48
CA PHE A 318 15.51 -0.62 -2.85
C PHE A 318 16.76 0.25 -2.99
N LEU A 319 17.60 0.37 -1.95
CA LEU A 319 18.79 1.25 -1.94
C LEU A 319 20.11 0.51 -1.73
N ASP A 320 20.10 -0.76 -1.33
CA ASP A 320 21.30 -1.61 -1.36
C ASP A 320 21.55 -2.19 -2.77
N SER A 321 21.18 -1.45 -3.83
CA SER A 321 21.42 -1.77 -5.24
C SER A 321 22.14 -0.63 -5.94
#